data_AF-G9Y3R2-F1
#
_entry.id   AF-G9Y3R2-F1
#
_cell.length_a   1.000
_cell.length_b   1.000
_cell.length_c   1.000
_cell.angle_alpha   90.00
_cell.angle_beta   90.00
_cell.angle_gamma   90.00
#
_symmetry.space_group_name_H-M   'P 1'
#
loop_
_entity.id
_entity.type
_entity.pdbx_description
1 polymer ?
#
loop_
_entity_poly.entity_id
_entity_poly.type
_entity_poly.pdbx_seq_one_letter_code
_entity_poly.pdbx_strand_id
1 'polypeptide(L)'
;MMNNETSCDFFCSRVAEAYLLHLVAIWRRPIYRYATGDIEVSHSFLWGLLDGYPKDRMTSSYRAKFYSKLLKKFDPTPAKGAVICGGKVPELSKRGIKYMNALVHGFGDMLEGIGDRDEYGLLTIPKGELNDQI
;
A
#
# COMPACT_ATOMS: atom_id res chain seq x y z
N MET A 1 -6.63 9.70 23.63
CA MET A 1 -7.20 8.62 22.82
C MET A 1 -7.14 9.05 21.36
N MET A 2 -6.57 8.26 20.46
CA MET A 2 -6.70 8.54 19.02
C MET A 2 -8.16 8.33 18.61
N ASN A 3 -8.73 9.26 17.85
CA ASN A 3 -10.04 9.07 17.23
C ASN A 3 -9.98 7.91 16.21
N ASN A 4 -11.14 7.34 15.89
CA ASN A 4 -11.20 6.16 15.01
C ASN A 4 -10.71 6.46 13.58
N GLU A 5 -10.91 7.67 13.08
CA GLU A 5 -10.43 8.12 11.78
C GLU A 5 -8.90 8.27 11.77
N THR A 6 -8.32 8.94 12.77
CA THR A 6 -6.86 9.07 12.87
C THR A 6 -6.16 7.73 13.06
N SER A 7 -6.80 6.78 13.75
CA SER A 7 -6.30 5.41 13.86
C SER A 7 -6.34 4.67 12.52
N CYS A 8 -7.39 4.89 11.75
CA CYS A 8 -7.55 4.28 10.43
C CYS A 8 -6.48 4.76 9.45
N ASP A 9 -6.32 6.07 9.33
CA ASP A 9 -5.33 6.70 8.47
C ASP A 9 -3.91 6.27 8.86
N PHE A 10 -3.63 6.22 10.17
CA PHE A 10 -2.36 5.72 10.69
C PHE A 10 -2.07 4.29 10.24
N PHE A 11 -2.99 3.34 10.47
CA PHE A 11 -2.75 1.95 10.08
C PHE A 11 -2.70 1.77 8.56
N CYS A 12 -3.53 2.48 7.80
CA CYS A 12 -3.48 2.47 6.35
C CYS A 12 -2.11 2.94 5.84
N SER A 13 -1.63 4.07 6.36
CA SER A 13 -0.31 4.63 6.05
C SER A 13 0.82 3.66 6.39
N ARG A 14 0.74 2.96 7.54
CA ARG A 14 1.72 1.94 7.92
C ARG A 14 1.71 0.72 7.00
N VAL A 15 0.55 0.30 6.50
CA VAL A 15 0.47 -0.80 5.52
C VAL A 15 1.09 -0.38 4.18
N ALA A 16 0.79 0.83 3.70
CA ALA A 16 1.37 1.38 2.48
C ALA A 16 2.90 1.49 2.58
N GLU A 17 3.42 2.05 3.68
CA GLU A 17 4.86 2.15 3.96
C GLU A 17 5.52 0.76 4.02
N ALA A 18 4.92 -0.19 4.77
CA ALA A 18 5.46 -1.54 4.90
C ALA A 18 5.50 -2.28 3.55
N TYR A 19 4.51 -2.06 2.69
CA TYR A 19 4.50 -2.66 1.35
C TYR A 19 5.54 -2.03 0.43
N LEU A 20 5.68 -0.71 0.46
CA LEU A 20 6.72 0.00 -0.31
C LEU A 20 8.12 -0.51 0.08
N LEU A 21 8.40 -0.61 1.38
CA LEU A 21 9.66 -1.16 1.90
C LEU A 21 9.83 -2.63 1.50
N HIS A 22 8.76 -3.42 1.48
CA HIS A 22 8.79 -4.81 1.02
C HIS A 22 9.21 -4.90 -0.46
N LEU A 23 8.64 -4.07 -1.33
CA LEU A 23 9.01 -4.03 -2.75
C LEU A 23 10.46 -3.57 -2.94
N VAL A 24 10.88 -2.51 -2.24
CA VAL A 24 12.27 -2.03 -2.28
C VAL A 24 13.24 -3.09 -1.77
N ALA A 25 12.90 -3.84 -0.72
CA ALA A 25 13.76 -4.91 -0.22
C ALA A 25 13.95 -6.06 -1.22
N ILE A 26 12.94 -6.37 -2.05
CA ILE A 26 13.01 -7.45 -3.05
C ILE A 26 13.65 -6.95 -4.34
N TRP A 27 13.24 -5.78 -4.84
CA TRP A 27 13.55 -5.31 -6.20
C TRP A 27 14.53 -4.15 -6.25
N ARG A 28 14.91 -3.58 -5.10
CA ARG A 28 15.74 -2.36 -4.96
C ARG A 28 15.14 -1.10 -5.58
N ARG A 29 13.84 -1.14 -5.92
CA ARG A 29 13.06 -0.05 -6.52
C ARG A 29 11.61 -0.14 -6.04
N PRO A 30 10.87 0.97 -5.98
CA PRO A 30 9.46 0.98 -5.57
C PRO A 30 8.56 0.54 -6.73
N ILE A 31 8.72 -0.71 -7.16
CA ILE A 31 7.99 -1.28 -8.30
C ILE A 31 7.29 -2.58 -7.91
N TYR A 32 6.12 -2.81 -8.49
CA TYR A 32 5.46 -4.10 -8.52
C TYR A 32 5.60 -4.71 -9.92
N ARG A 33 6.20 -5.91 -10.00
CA ARG A 33 6.37 -6.60 -11.29
C ARG A 33 5.03 -7.20 -11.73
N TYR A 34 4.48 -6.66 -12.81
CA TYR A 34 3.24 -7.13 -13.41
C TYR A 34 3.53 -7.86 -14.74
N ALA A 35 2.54 -8.55 -15.30
CA ALA A 35 2.78 -9.49 -16.41
C ALA A 35 3.29 -8.80 -17.69
N THR A 36 2.87 -7.55 -17.91
CA THR A 36 3.14 -6.77 -19.13
C THR A 36 4.09 -5.61 -18.92
N GLY A 37 4.56 -5.39 -17.68
CA GLY A 37 5.45 -4.30 -17.32
C GLY A 37 5.57 -4.13 -15.81
N ASP A 38 6.46 -3.24 -15.38
CA ASP A 38 6.57 -2.86 -13.97
C ASP A 38 5.57 -1.73 -13.66
N ILE A 39 4.83 -1.85 -12.57
CA ILE A 39 4.00 -0.78 -12.02
C ILE A 39 4.85 -0.01 -11.02
N GLU A 40 5.19 1.24 -11.33
CA GLU A 40 5.81 2.14 -10.37
C GLU A 40 4.78 2.55 -9.31
N VAL A 41 5.19 2.50 -8.04
CA VAL A 41 4.30 2.79 -6.92
C VAL A 41 4.93 3.79 -5.96
N SER A 42 4.10 4.59 -5.31
CA SER A 42 4.48 5.50 -4.24
C SER A 42 3.69 5.20 -2.97
N HIS A 43 4.10 5.78 -1.84
CA HIS A 43 3.34 5.67 -0.59
C HIS A 43 1.90 6.18 -0.77
N SER A 44 1.72 7.37 -1.35
CA SER A 44 0.41 7.99 -1.59
C SER A 44 -0.48 7.12 -2.49
N PHE A 45 0.09 6.57 -3.56
CA PHE A 45 -0.63 5.66 -4.46
C PHE A 45 -1.13 4.41 -3.72
N LEU A 46 -0.25 3.76 -2.96
CA LEU A 46 -0.59 2.54 -2.21
C LEU A 46 -1.60 2.81 -1.09
N TRP A 47 -1.50 3.97 -0.43
CA TRP A 47 -2.46 4.40 0.58
C TRP A 47 -3.85 4.62 -0.03
N GLY A 48 -3.93 5.36 -1.14
CA GLY A 48 -5.18 5.61 -1.84
C GLY A 48 -5.81 4.33 -2.39
N LEU A 49 -5.00 3.45 -2.98
CA LEU A 49 -5.45 2.16 -3.49
C LEU A 49 -5.98 1.24 -2.38
N LEU A 50 -5.28 1.20 -1.24
CA LEU A 50 -5.69 0.39 -0.09
C LEU A 50 -6.98 0.92 0.53
N ASP A 51 -7.11 2.24 0.69
CA ASP A 51 -8.22 2.84 1.42
C ASP A 51 -9.46 3.11 0.57
N GLY A 52 -9.31 3.24 -0.75
CA GLY A 52 -10.40 3.61 -1.66
C GLY A 52 -11.64 2.74 -1.50
N TYR A 53 -11.53 1.43 -1.72
CA TYR A 53 -12.67 0.52 -1.61
C TYR A 53 -13.20 0.33 -0.18
N PRO A 54 -12.35 0.12 0.85
CA PRO A 54 -12.84 -0.03 2.21
C PRO A 54 -13.54 1.23 2.76
N LYS A 55 -13.10 2.43 2.39
CA LYS A 55 -13.68 3.70 2.87
C LYS A 55 -15.16 3.83 2.55
N ASP A 56 -15.59 3.34 1.40
CA ASP A 56 -16.99 3.41 0.97
C ASP A 56 -17.90 2.36 1.62
N ARG A 57 -17.32 1.28 2.17
CA ARG A 57 -18.09 0.10 2.62
C ARG A 57 -17.95 -0.23 4.10
N MET A 58 -16.99 0.37 4.79
CA MET A 58 -16.63 -0.02 6.15
C MET A 58 -16.52 1.21 7.06
N THR A 59 -16.95 1.04 8.31
CA THR A 59 -16.74 2.07 9.34
C THR A 59 -15.25 2.22 9.64
N SER A 60 -14.84 3.43 10.05
CA SER A 60 -13.43 3.76 10.36
C SER A 60 -12.82 2.81 11.40
N SER A 61 -13.60 2.41 12.40
CA SER A 61 -13.17 1.45 13.43
C SER A 61 -12.92 0.04 12.87
N TYR A 62 -13.72 -0.40 11.90
CA TYR A 62 -13.53 -1.70 11.25
C TYR A 62 -12.31 -1.66 10.32
N ARG A 63 -12.15 -0.58 9.55
CA ARG A 63 -10.98 -0.36 8.68
C ARG A 63 -9.67 -0.36 9.46
N ALA A 64 -9.59 0.38 10.58
CA ALA A 64 -8.41 0.37 11.45
C ALA A 64 -8.05 -1.05 11.95
N LYS A 65 -9.06 -1.85 12.33
CA LYS A 65 -8.88 -3.26 12.74
C LYS A 65 -8.47 -4.15 11.56
N PHE A 66 -8.97 -3.86 10.37
CA PHE A 66 -8.60 -4.59 9.16
C PHE A 66 -7.15 -4.32 8.77
N TYR A 67 -6.74 -3.05 8.68
CA TYR A 67 -5.37 -2.65 8.34
C TYR A 67 -4.35 -3.13 9.36
N SER A 68 -4.64 -3.03 10.66
CA SER A 68 -3.75 -3.56 11.69
C SER A 68 -3.52 -5.08 11.59
N LYS A 69 -4.48 -5.85 11.07
CA LYS A 69 -4.32 -7.30 10.80
C LYS A 69 -3.44 -7.61 9.58
N LEU A 70 -3.21 -6.65 8.69
CA LEU A 70 -2.30 -6.81 7.55
C LEU A 70 -0.84 -6.69 7.99
N LEU A 71 -0.56 -5.95 9.05
CA LEU A 71 0.76 -5.79 9.65
C LEU A 71 1.15 -6.98 10.52
N LYS A 72 2.46 -7.20 10.69
CA LYS A 72 2.98 -8.06 11.77
C LYS A 72 2.73 -7.37 13.11
N LYS A 73 2.60 -8.18 14.16
CA LYS A 73 2.58 -7.64 15.53
C LYS A 73 3.89 -6.92 15.79
N PHE A 74 3.80 -5.75 16.40
CA PHE A 74 4.97 -4.98 16.80
C PHE A 74 5.81 -5.78 17.80
N ASP A 75 7.07 -5.98 17.46
CA ASP A 75 8.08 -6.57 18.34
C ASP A 75 9.03 -5.47 18.81
N PRO A 76 9.04 -5.13 20.11
CA PRO A 76 9.91 -4.09 20.64
C PRO A 76 11.39 -4.50 20.68
N THR A 77 11.72 -5.77 20.40
CA THR A 77 13.08 -6.29 20.50
C THR A 77 14.04 -5.50 19.58
N PRO A 78 15.07 -4.84 20.13
CA PRO A 78 16.04 -4.10 19.33
C PRO A 78 16.77 -5.00 18.33
N ALA A 79 17.22 -4.43 17.21
CA ALA A 79 18.04 -5.18 16.28
C ALA A 79 19.40 -5.52 16.93
N LYS A 80 19.99 -6.66 16.54
CA LYS A 80 21.31 -7.05 17.04
C LYS A 80 22.34 -5.97 16.69
N GLY A 81 23.04 -5.46 17.70
CA GLY A 81 24.03 -4.39 17.53
C GLY A 81 23.46 -2.97 17.50
N ALA A 82 22.16 -2.79 17.74
CA ALA A 82 21.57 -1.45 17.89
C ALA A 82 22.04 -0.80 19.19
N VAL A 83 22.64 0.39 19.09
CA VAL A 83 23.04 1.21 20.25
C VAL A 83 21.84 2.00 20.79
N ILE A 84 20.96 2.46 19.89
CA ILE A 84 19.71 3.17 20.22
C ILE A 84 18.58 2.58 19.35
N CYS A 85 17.40 2.41 19.92
CA CYS A 85 16.19 2.04 19.18
C CYS A 85 15.37 3.30 18.88
N GLY A 86 15.51 3.87 17.68
CA GLY A 86 14.75 5.04 17.22
C GLY A 86 13.32 4.72 16.74
N GLY A 87 12.87 3.49 16.94
CA GLY A 87 11.65 2.95 16.35
C GLY A 87 11.93 1.77 15.42
N LYS A 88 10.86 1.12 14.98
CA LYS A 88 10.90 0.02 14.02
C LYS A 88 10.06 0.37 12.82
N VAL A 89 10.57 0.03 11.64
CA VAL A 89 9.79 0.07 10.42
C VAL A 89 8.63 -0.93 10.51
N PRO A 90 7.44 -0.59 9.98
CA PRO A 90 6.35 -1.52 9.94
C PRO A 90 6.66 -2.66 8.97
N GLU A 91 6.23 -3.88 9.31
CA GLU A 91 6.37 -5.04 8.44
C GLU A 91 5.01 -5.65 8.13
N LEU A 92 4.83 -6.11 6.90
CA LEU A 92 3.63 -6.84 6.51
C LEU A 92 3.66 -8.28 7.00
N SER A 93 2.50 -8.76 7.44
CA SER A 93 2.25 -10.20 7.59
C SER A 93 2.22 -10.88 6.22
N LYS A 94 2.32 -12.21 6.19
CA LYS A 94 2.13 -13.00 4.95
C LYS A 94 0.78 -12.70 4.29
N ARG A 95 -0.26 -12.46 5.09
CA ARG A 95 -1.59 -12.05 4.61
C ARG A 95 -1.54 -10.64 4.01
N GLY A 96 -0.87 -9.70 4.67
CA GLY A 96 -0.67 -8.34 4.18
C GLY A 96 0.00 -8.30 2.82
N ILE A 97 1.09 -9.05 2.63
CA ILE A 97 1.79 -9.14 1.34
C ILE A 97 0.85 -9.69 0.25
N LYS A 98 0.16 -10.81 0.51
CA LYS A 98 -0.79 -11.39 -0.45
C LYS A 98 -1.90 -10.41 -0.83
N TYR A 99 -2.44 -9.69 0.15
CA TYR A 99 -3.52 -8.74 -0.06
C TYR A 99 -3.05 -7.53 -0.89
N MET A 100 -1.90 -6.94 -0.54
CA MET A 100 -1.35 -5.80 -1.29
C MET A 100 -0.93 -6.19 -2.71
N ASN A 101 -0.34 -7.37 -2.88
CA ASN A 101 -0.06 -7.91 -4.22
C ASN A 101 -1.33 -8.02 -5.04
N ALA A 102 -2.40 -8.59 -4.48
CA ALA A 102 -3.67 -8.75 -5.18
C ALA A 102 -4.33 -7.40 -5.52
N LEU A 103 -4.24 -6.41 -4.62
CA LEU A 103 -4.73 -5.06 -4.89
C LEU A 103 -4.01 -4.40 -6.06
N VAL A 104 -2.68 -4.37 -6.04
CA VAL A 104 -1.89 -3.75 -7.12
C VAL A 104 -2.05 -4.51 -8.43
N HIS A 105 -2.10 -5.85 -8.38
CA HIS A 105 -2.35 -6.68 -9.55
C HIS A 105 -3.72 -6.40 -10.16
N GLY A 106 -4.78 -6.39 -9.36
CA GLY A 106 -6.13 -6.12 -9.84
C GLY A 106 -6.30 -4.70 -10.37
N PHE A 107 -5.53 -3.73 -9.85
CA PHE A 107 -5.45 -2.40 -10.44
C PHE A 107 -4.79 -2.42 -11.82
N GLY A 108 -3.70 -3.19 -11.98
CA GLY A 108 -3.10 -3.48 -13.29
C GLY A 108 -4.10 -4.09 -14.26
N ASP A 109 -4.81 -5.15 -13.85
CA ASP A 109 -5.82 -5.83 -14.67
C ASP A 109 -6.93 -4.87 -15.14
N MET A 110 -7.35 -3.97 -14.26
CA MET A 110 -8.36 -2.95 -14.59
C MET A 110 -7.85 -2.00 -15.68
N LEU A 111 -6.64 -1.46 -15.51
CA LEU A 111 -6.05 -0.55 -16.48
C LEU A 111 -5.79 -1.24 -17.83
N GLU A 112 -5.35 -2.49 -17.82
CA GLU A 112 -5.22 -3.30 -19.05
C GLU A 112 -6.55 -3.51 -19.75
N GLY A 113 -7.62 -3.76 -18.98
CA GLY A 113 -8.97 -3.93 -19.53
C GLY A 113 -9.51 -2.67 -20.20
N ILE A 114 -9.11 -1.49 -19.72
CA ILE A 114 -9.41 -0.21 -20.37
C ILE A 114 -8.57 -0.06 -21.65
N GLY A 115 -7.28 -0.41 -21.58
CA GLY A 115 -6.40 -0.49 -22.75
C GLY A 115 -5.82 0.84 -23.23
N ASP A 116 -6.11 1.95 -22.56
CA ASP A 116 -5.53 3.26 -22.90
C ASP A 116 -4.05 3.31 -22.53
N ARG A 117 -3.22 3.77 -23.48
CA ARG A 117 -1.78 3.89 -23.31
C ARG A 117 -1.28 5.26 -23.76
N ASP A 118 -0.25 5.76 -23.09
CA ASP A 118 0.42 7.00 -23.48
C ASP A 118 1.45 6.78 -24.61
N GLU A 119 2.12 7.86 -25.00
CA GLU A 119 3.17 7.86 -26.03
C GLU A 119 4.40 7.00 -25.67
N TYR A 120 4.57 6.64 -24.40
CA TYR A 120 5.63 5.76 -23.89
C TYR A 120 5.14 4.31 -23.73
N GLY A 121 3.87 4.02 -24.03
CA GLY A 121 3.26 2.71 -23.88
C GLY A 121 2.83 2.36 -22.45
N LEU A 122 2.84 3.33 -21.53
CA LEU A 122 2.36 3.15 -20.15
C LEU A 122 0.84 3.15 -20.13
N LEU A 123 0.26 2.27 -19.30
CA LEU A 123 -1.17 2.28 -19.04
C LEU A 123 -1.57 3.60 -18.40
N THR A 124 -2.53 4.31 -19.00
CA THR A 124 -2.99 5.59 -18.47
C THR A 124 -4.19 5.38 -17.56
N ILE A 125 -4.17 6.03 -16.40
CA ILE A 125 -5.35 6.12 -15.55
C ILE A 125 -6.38 6.99 -16.29
N PRO A 126 -7.63 6.51 -16.49
CA PRO A 126 -8.66 7.30 -17.15
C PRO A 126 -8.81 8.65 -16.46
N LYS A 127 -8.79 9.74 -17.24
CA LYS A 127 -9.00 11.10 -16.72
C LYS A 127 -10.48 11.28 -16.33
N GLY A 128 -10.84 10.87 -15.12
CA GLY A 128 -12.03 11.31 -14.38
C GLY A 128 -11.67 12.29 -13.26
N GLU A 129 -12.64 12.82 -12.51
CA GLU A 129 -12.53 13.85 -11.44
C GLU A 129 -11.56 13.54 -10.26
N LEU A 130 -10.69 12.53 -10.37
CA LEU A 130 -9.71 12.09 -9.37
C LEU A 130 -8.31 12.73 -9.53
N ASN A 131 -8.14 13.68 -10.46
CA ASN A 131 -6.82 14.24 -10.80
C ASN A 131 -6.27 15.29 -9.83
N ASP A 132 -7.00 15.69 -8.78
CA ASP A 132 -6.55 16.79 -7.92
C ASP A 132 -5.68 16.35 -6.73
N GLN A 133 -5.30 15.07 -6.58
CA GLN A 133 -4.58 14.60 -5.37
C GLN A 133 -3.51 13.50 -5.56
N ILE A 134 -2.94 13.29 -6.76
CA ILE A 134 -1.71 12.48 -6.91
C ILE A 134 -0.51 13.40 -7.13
#